data_AF-A0A813G3C7-F1
#
_entry.id   AF-A0A813G3C7-F1
#
_cell.length_a   1.000
_cell.length_b   1.000
_cell.length_c   1.000
_cell.angle_alpha   90.00
_cell.angle_beta   90.00
_cell.angle_gamma   90.00
#
_symmetry.space_group_name_H-M   'P 1'
#
loop_
_entity.id
_entity.type
_entity.pdbx_description
1 polymer ?
#
loop_
_entity_poly.entity_id
_entity_poly.type
_entity_poly.pdbx_seq_one_letter_code
_entity_poly.pdbx_strand_id
1 'polypeptide(L)'
;AQGRARPKVSKRPRRDDWDALPRGDVSRGNHGSGVTSTPAANPALAGPLRELLLSAMPDDGTLQAVKDCLGTVQVLACQLLGDSASVVVQGSYGQGLALRGSDLDVAVIVGKPDDRSKKPDDRSKKPHKG
;
A
#
# COMPACT_ATOMS: atom_id res chain seq x y z
N ALA A 1 -18.20 49.85 -8.74
CA ALA A 1 -18.18 48.44 -8.35
C ALA A 1 -16.84 47.83 -8.77
N GLN A 2 -15.98 47.51 -7.81
CA GLN A 2 -14.63 46.98 -8.03
C GLN A 2 -14.68 45.48 -8.32
N GLY A 3 -14.16 45.07 -9.49
CA GLY A 3 -14.01 43.66 -9.85
C GLY A 3 -12.75 43.06 -9.21
N ARG A 4 -12.93 42.13 -8.27
CA ARG A 4 -11.85 41.38 -7.60
C ARG A 4 -11.06 40.53 -8.61
N ALA A 5 -9.75 40.74 -8.66
CA ALA A 5 -8.82 39.90 -9.39
C ALA A 5 -8.70 38.50 -8.74
N ARG A 6 -8.68 37.46 -9.58
CA ARG A 6 -8.46 36.05 -9.17
C ARG A 6 -7.00 35.83 -8.76
N PRO A 7 -6.71 35.12 -7.66
CA PRO A 7 -5.34 34.77 -7.30
C PRO A 7 -4.79 33.75 -8.30
N LYS A 8 -3.57 34.03 -8.81
CA LYS A 8 -2.83 33.14 -9.70
C LYS A 8 -2.39 31.91 -8.92
N VAL A 9 -2.79 30.73 -9.40
CA VAL A 9 -2.33 29.42 -8.90
C VAL A 9 -0.80 29.37 -9.01
N SER A 10 -0.14 29.28 -7.85
CA SER A 10 1.30 29.05 -7.75
C SER A 10 1.62 27.68 -8.33
N LYS A 11 2.50 27.64 -9.34
CA LYS A 11 2.99 26.40 -9.95
C LYS A 11 3.79 25.64 -8.90
N ARG A 12 3.38 24.40 -8.59
CA ARG A 12 4.19 23.47 -7.80
C ARG A 12 5.54 23.25 -8.51
N PRO A 13 6.67 23.15 -7.79
CA PRO A 13 7.95 22.84 -8.41
C PRO A 13 7.88 21.49 -9.14
N ARG A 14 8.44 21.42 -10.35
CA ARG A 14 8.59 20.16 -11.09
C ARG A 14 9.69 19.33 -10.40
N ARG A 15 9.53 18.01 -10.47
CA ARG A 15 10.42 17.01 -9.85
C ARG A 15 11.86 17.05 -10.39
N ASP A 16 12.10 17.77 -11.47
CA ASP A 16 13.37 17.80 -12.22
C ASP A 16 14.36 18.86 -11.68
N ASP A 17 13.99 19.69 -10.70
CA ASP A 17 14.88 20.73 -10.15
C ASP A 17 15.92 20.20 -9.13
N TRP A 18 15.99 18.88 -8.89
CA TRP A 18 16.85 18.27 -7.86
C TRP A 18 18.23 17.78 -8.34
N ASP A 19 18.53 17.85 -9.65
CA ASP A 19 19.77 17.28 -10.22
C ASP A 19 21.02 18.17 -10.06
N ALA A 20 20.94 19.29 -9.36
CA ALA A 20 22.06 20.23 -9.20
C ALA A 20 22.82 20.09 -7.87
N LEU A 21 23.12 18.86 -7.44
CA LEU A 21 24.13 18.63 -6.40
C LEU A 21 25.43 18.10 -7.05
N PRO A 22 26.60 18.71 -6.75
CA PRO A 22 27.85 18.29 -7.36
C PRO A 22 28.20 16.86 -6.92
N ARG A 23 28.31 15.97 -7.90
CA ARG A 23 28.84 14.61 -7.71
C ARG A 23 30.32 14.73 -7.33
N GLY A 24 30.62 14.54 -6.05
CA GLY A 24 31.99 14.36 -5.59
C GLY A 24 32.50 13.00 -6.04
N ASP A 25 33.28 12.96 -7.11
CA ASP A 25 34.08 11.80 -7.50
C ASP A 25 35.21 11.62 -6.47
N VAL A 26 35.10 10.59 -5.62
CA VAL A 26 36.23 10.10 -4.83
C VAL A 26 36.62 8.74 -5.37
N SER A 27 37.63 8.76 -6.22
CA SER A 27 38.36 7.57 -6.65
C SER A 27 39.08 6.95 -5.45
N ARG A 28 38.74 5.73 -5.05
CA ARG A 28 39.49 4.95 -4.05
C ARG A 28 39.78 3.56 -4.59
N GLY A 29 41.07 3.23 -4.56
CA GLY A 29 41.67 2.07 -5.18
C GLY A 29 41.25 0.73 -4.61
N ASN A 30 41.40 -0.27 -5.47
CA ASN A 30 41.12 -1.67 -5.27
C ASN A 30 42.38 -2.39 -4.75
N HIS A 31 42.32 -3.02 -3.57
CA HIS A 31 43.18 -4.14 -3.19
C HIS A 31 42.35 -5.14 -2.37
N GLY A 32 42.23 -6.36 -2.90
CA GLY A 32 41.51 -7.45 -2.26
C GLY A 32 42.30 -8.13 -1.14
N SER A 33 41.62 -8.96 -0.36
CA SER A 33 42.14 -10.22 0.19
C SER A 33 41.00 -11.00 0.84
N GLY A 34 40.84 -12.27 0.48
CA GLY A 34 39.83 -13.15 1.05
C GLY A 34 40.24 -13.72 2.41
N VAL A 35 39.25 -13.97 3.28
CA VAL A 35 39.31 -14.95 4.36
C VAL A 35 37.91 -15.55 4.56
N THR A 36 37.83 -16.87 4.48
CA THR A 36 36.72 -17.71 4.92
C THR A 36 36.75 -17.83 6.45
N SER A 37 35.66 -17.51 7.16
CA SER A 37 35.38 -18.01 8.53
C SER A 37 33.93 -17.70 8.95
N THR A 38 33.15 -18.76 9.23
CA THR A 38 32.06 -18.88 10.23
C THR A 38 30.85 -17.91 10.18
N PRO A 39 29.58 -18.39 10.22
CA PRO A 39 28.41 -17.51 10.31
C PRO A 39 28.25 -16.98 11.74
N ALA A 40 29.15 -16.10 12.16
CA ALA A 40 28.88 -15.19 13.25
C ALA A 40 27.85 -14.18 12.75
N ALA A 41 26.74 -14.02 13.48
CA ALA A 41 25.74 -13.00 13.22
C ALA A 41 26.44 -11.66 12.97
N ASN A 42 26.36 -11.17 11.73
CA ASN A 42 27.23 -10.11 11.23
C ASN A 42 26.91 -8.79 11.98
N PRO A 43 27.79 -8.28 12.87
CA PRO A 43 27.55 -7.00 13.56
C PRO A 43 27.65 -5.80 12.59
N ALA A 44 28.00 -6.05 11.32
CA ALA A 44 28.18 -5.04 10.27
C ALA A 44 26.91 -4.26 9.87
N LEU A 45 25.73 -4.65 10.36
CA LEU A 45 24.49 -3.89 10.16
C LEU A 45 24.18 -2.91 11.31
N ALA A 46 24.97 -2.86 12.37
CA ALA A 46 24.80 -1.90 13.47
C ALA A 46 25.41 -0.52 13.13
N GLY A 47 24.86 0.14 12.10
CA GLY A 47 25.35 1.45 11.64
C GLY A 47 24.23 2.42 11.25
N PRO A 48 24.60 3.65 10.86
CA PRO A 48 23.65 4.74 10.58
C PRO A 48 22.55 4.39 9.57
N LEU A 49 22.85 3.51 8.60
CA LEU A 49 21.86 3.05 7.63
C LEU A 49 20.74 2.23 8.27
N ARG A 50 21.05 1.37 9.25
CA ARG A 50 20.04 0.57 9.95
C ARG A 50 19.17 1.45 10.82
N GLU A 51 19.75 2.42 11.52
CA GLU A 51 19.00 3.40 12.32
C GLU A 51 18.08 4.22 11.42
N LEU A 52 18.57 4.66 10.26
CA LEU A 52 17.75 5.35 9.28
C LEU A 52 16.58 4.50 8.80
N LEU A 53 16.83 3.24 8.40
CA LEU A 53 15.79 2.31 7.97
C LEU A 53 14.74 2.09 9.05
N LEU A 54 15.16 1.78 10.29
CA LEU A 54 14.23 1.59 11.41
C LEU A 54 13.44 2.85 11.74
N SER A 55 14.06 4.04 11.62
CA SER A 55 13.38 5.31 11.86
C SER A 55 12.34 5.66 10.77
N ALA A 56 12.54 5.14 9.56
CA ALA A 56 11.68 5.35 8.42
C ALA A 56 10.54 4.33 8.32
N MET A 57 10.66 3.17 8.97
CA MET A 57 9.58 2.17 9.02
C MET A 57 8.35 2.70 9.77
N PRO A 58 7.13 2.37 9.34
CA PRO A 58 5.92 2.64 10.10
C PRO A 58 6.00 1.99 11.49
N ASP A 59 5.58 2.71 12.51
CA ASP A 59 5.41 2.16 13.85
C ASP A 59 4.06 1.43 13.99
N ASP A 60 3.91 0.67 15.08
CA ASP A 60 2.70 -0.10 15.36
C ASP A 60 1.44 0.78 15.41
N GLY A 61 1.56 2.02 15.91
CA GLY A 61 0.44 2.97 15.94
C GLY A 61 -0.02 3.36 14.53
N THR A 62 0.92 3.61 13.63
CA THR A 62 0.65 3.89 12.21
C THR A 62 0.00 2.69 11.53
N LEU A 63 0.53 1.48 11.74
CA LEU A 63 -0.05 0.27 11.16
C LEU A 63 -1.45 -0.02 11.70
N GLN A 64 -1.70 0.25 12.98
CA GLN A 64 -3.02 0.12 13.58
C GLN A 64 -4.00 1.13 13.00
N ALA A 65 -3.60 2.39 12.84
CA ALA A 65 -4.43 3.41 12.19
C ALA A 65 -4.78 3.05 10.74
N VAL A 66 -3.83 2.50 9.98
CA VAL A 66 -4.08 1.98 8.62
C VAL A 66 -5.11 0.85 8.66
N LYS A 67 -4.98 -0.09 9.60
CA LYS A 67 -5.91 -1.21 9.75
C LYS A 67 -7.33 -0.73 10.08
N ASP A 68 -7.47 0.23 10.99
CA ASP A 68 -8.77 0.79 11.38
C ASP A 68 -9.43 1.57 10.23
N CYS A 69 -8.61 2.32 9.48
CA CYS A 69 -9.04 2.99 8.26
C CYS A 69 -9.55 1.99 7.22
N LEU A 70 -8.82 0.92 6.94
CA LEU A 70 -9.23 -0.13 6.00
C LEU A 70 -10.53 -0.81 6.43
N GLY A 71 -10.71 -1.06 7.73
CA GLY A 71 -11.97 -1.58 8.26
C GLY A 71 -13.14 -0.62 7.99
N THR A 72 -12.93 0.68 8.17
CA THR A 72 -13.94 1.70 7.87
C THR A 72 -14.27 1.76 6.38
N VAL A 73 -13.25 1.77 5.52
CA VAL A 73 -13.42 1.76 4.06
C VAL A 73 -14.15 0.49 3.60
N GLN A 74 -13.87 -0.67 4.20
CA GLN A 74 -14.57 -1.92 3.92
C GLN A 74 -16.07 -1.85 4.26
N VAL A 75 -16.42 -1.32 5.43
CA VAL A 75 -17.83 -1.12 5.81
C VAL A 75 -18.53 -0.19 4.82
N LEU A 76 -17.90 0.91 4.43
CA LEU A 76 -18.45 1.85 3.44
C LEU A 76 -18.60 1.20 2.06
N ALA A 77 -17.61 0.42 1.62
CA ALA A 77 -17.66 -0.31 0.36
C ALA A 77 -18.83 -1.29 0.33
N CYS A 78 -19.04 -2.06 1.40
CA CYS A 78 -20.20 -2.96 1.50
C CYS A 78 -21.53 -2.22 1.48
N GLN A 79 -21.64 -1.10 2.21
CA GLN A 79 -22.87 -0.30 2.24
C GLN A 79 -23.23 0.31 0.88
N LEU A 80 -22.22 0.72 0.10
CA LEU A 80 -22.43 1.42 -1.18
C LEU A 80 -22.51 0.46 -2.37
N LEU A 81 -21.78 -0.65 -2.33
CA LEU A 81 -21.57 -1.54 -3.49
C LEU A 81 -22.11 -2.96 -3.27
N GLY A 82 -22.61 -3.26 -2.07
CA GLY A 82 -23.17 -4.55 -1.67
C GLY A 82 -22.19 -5.44 -0.90
N ASP A 83 -22.74 -6.49 -0.28
CA ASP A 83 -21.99 -7.37 0.64
C ASP A 83 -20.84 -8.14 -0.03
N SER A 84 -20.82 -8.22 -1.36
CA SER A 84 -19.75 -8.84 -2.14
C SER A 84 -18.55 -7.91 -2.40
N ALA A 85 -18.61 -6.65 -1.97
CA ALA A 85 -17.51 -5.70 -2.12
C ALA A 85 -16.36 -6.03 -1.16
N SER A 86 -15.12 -5.98 -1.65
CA SER A 86 -13.90 -6.18 -0.86
C SER A 86 -12.88 -5.09 -1.12
N VAL A 87 -12.12 -4.78 -0.09
CA VAL A 87 -11.09 -3.75 -0.09
C VAL A 87 -9.74 -4.42 0.03
N VAL A 88 -8.86 -4.17 -0.93
CA VAL A 88 -7.53 -4.79 -1.00
C VAL A 88 -6.46 -3.70 -0.98
N VAL A 89 -5.47 -3.88 -0.11
CA VAL A 89 -4.30 -3.00 -0.03
C VAL A 89 -3.36 -3.32 -1.19
N GLN A 90 -2.89 -2.28 -1.88
CA GLN A 90 -1.90 -2.37 -2.95
C GLN A 90 -0.68 -1.50 -2.64
N GLY A 91 0.27 -1.48 -3.57
CA GLY A 91 1.45 -0.63 -3.47
C GLY A 91 2.36 -0.97 -2.29
N SER A 92 2.97 0.06 -1.72
CA SER A 92 4.04 -0.07 -0.72
C SER A 92 3.60 -0.82 0.54
N TYR A 93 2.39 -0.56 1.03
CA TYR A 93 1.82 -1.28 2.18
C TYR A 93 1.52 -2.74 1.88
N GLY A 94 1.01 -3.05 0.68
CA GLY A 94 0.76 -4.44 0.27
C GLY A 94 2.03 -5.28 0.08
N GLN A 95 3.17 -4.63 -0.19
CA GLN A 95 4.46 -5.27 -0.43
C GLN A 95 5.38 -5.28 0.80
N GLY A 96 4.97 -4.65 1.91
CA GLY A 96 5.81 -4.53 3.12
C GLY A 96 6.99 -3.57 2.96
N LEU A 97 6.91 -2.62 2.03
CA LEU A 97 7.95 -1.61 1.74
C LEU A 97 7.48 -0.18 2.07
N ALA A 98 6.35 -0.04 2.75
CA ALA A 98 5.84 1.25 3.18
C ALA A 98 6.82 1.90 4.17
N LEU A 99 7.02 3.20 3.98
CA LEU A 99 7.73 4.06 4.92
C LEU A 99 6.73 5.00 5.60
N ARG A 100 7.17 5.66 6.66
CA ARG A 100 6.42 6.75 7.28
C ARG A 100 6.09 7.82 6.24
N GLY A 101 4.81 8.16 6.17
CA GLY A 101 4.30 9.12 5.19
C GLY A 101 4.07 8.56 3.79
N SER A 102 4.27 7.26 3.56
CA SER A 102 3.78 6.62 2.33
C SER A 102 2.26 6.73 2.24
N ASP A 103 1.77 7.01 1.04
CA ASP A 103 0.35 6.96 0.73
C ASP A 103 -0.18 5.53 0.83
N LEU A 104 -1.47 5.40 1.14
CA LEU A 104 -2.17 4.13 1.21
C LEU A 104 -2.93 3.89 -0.10
N ASP A 105 -2.44 2.95 -0.91
CA ASP A 105 -3.08 2.54 -2.16
C ASP A 105 -4.08 1.42 -1.91
N VAL A 106 -5.31 1.59 -2.39
CA VAL A 106 -6.42 0.66 -2.15
C VAL A 106 -7.20 0.42 -3.44
N ALA A 107 -7.53 -0.85 -3.70
CA ALA A 107 -8.47 -1.26 -4.73
C ALA A 107 -9.77 -1.77 -4.09
N VAL A 108 -10.91 -1.42 -4.68
CA VAL A 108 -12.22 -1.95 -4.30
C VAL A 108 -12.70 -2.90 -5.40
N ILE A 109 -12.95 -4.14 -5.03
CA ILE A 109 -13.39 -5.21 -5.92
C ILE A 109 -14.84 -5.54 -5.58
N VAL A 110 -15.74 -5.45 -6.55
CA VAL A 110 -17.14 -5.83 -6.36
C VAL A 110 -17.35 -7.22 -6.95
N GLY A 111 -17.59 -8.21 -6.10
CA GLY A 111 -17.94 -9.56 -6.54
C GLY A 111 -19.27 -9.55 -7.30
N LYS A 112 -19.40 -10.41 -8.31
CA LYS A 112 -20.71 -10.62 -8.94
C LYS A 112 -21.69 -11.14 -7.88
N PRO A 113 -22.96 -10.69 -7.88
CA PRO A 113 -23.95 -11.28 -7.00
C PRO A 113 -24.01 -12.78 -7.30
N ASP A 114 -23.83 -13.58 -6.26
CA ASP A 114 -23.94 -15.03 -6.36
C ASP A 114 -25.31 -15.39 -6.94
N ASP A 115 -25.33 -16.01 -8.13
CA ASP A 115 -26.53 -16.50 -8.81
C ASP A 115 -27.10 -17.75 -8.10
N ARG A 116 -26.92 -17.86 -6.77
CA ARG A 116 -27.35 -18.97 -5.91
C ARG A 116 -28.88 -19.02 -5.69
N SER A 117 -29.64 -18.15 -6.36
CA SER A 117 -31.11 -18.16 -6.35
C SER A 117 -31.75 -19.08 -7.40
N LYS A 118 -30.97 -19.77 -8.24
CA LYS A 118 -31.53 -20.66 -9.28
C LYS A 118 -31.53 -22.13 -8.89
N LYS A 119 -32.51 -22.52 -8.06
CA LYS A 119 -33.32 -23.71 -8.32
C LYS A 119 -34.58 -23.66 -7.45
N PRO A 120 -35.76 -23.31 -8.00
CA PRO A 120 -37.00 -23.80 -7.43
C PRO A 120 -36.99 -25.33 -7.60
N ASP A 121 -36.98 -26.05 -6.49
CA ASP A 121 -37.22 -27.49 -6.45
C ASP A 121 -38.65 -27.75 -6.96
N ASP A 122 -38.78 -27.90 -8.27
CA ASP A 122 -40.00 -28.38 -8.93
C ASP A 122 -40.13 -29.89 -8.74
N ARG A 123 -40.43 -30.29 -7.50
CA ARG A 123 -40.54 -31.69 -7.12
C ARG A 123 -41.79 -31.99 -6.31
N SER A 124 -42.97 -31.61 -6.80
CA SER A 124 -44.22 -32.21 -6.30
C SER A 124 -45.42 -32.10 -7.25
N LYS A 125 -45.39 -32.77 -8.41
CA LYS A 125 -46.62 -33.21 -9.09
C LYS A 125 -46.45 -34.59 -9.74
N LYS A 126 -46.92 -35.63 -9.05
CA LYS A 126 -47.52 -36.81 -9.70
C LYS A 126 -48.79 -37.21 -8.95
N PRO A 127 -49.98 -37.09 -9.55
CA PRO A 127 -51.19 -37.74 -9.03
C PRO A 127 -51.16 -39.22 -9.45
N HIS A 128 -51.21 -40.13 -8.48
CA HIS A 128 -51.54 -41.53 -8.74
C HIS A 128 -53.06 -41.65 -8.90
N LYS A 129 -53.49 -42.06 -10.09
CA LYS A 129 -54.84 -42.56 -10.34
C LYS A 129 -55.02 -43.88 -9.58
N GLY A 130 -56.08 -43.98 -8.80
CA GLY A 130 -56.72 -45.19 -8.31
C GLY A 130 -58.21 -45.08 -8.58
#